data_AF-A0A2E2DEF6-F1
#
_entry.id   AF-A0A2E2DEF6-F1
#
_cell.length_a   1.000
_cell.length_b   1.000
_cell.length_c   1.000
_cell.angle_alpha   90.00
_cell.angle_beta   90.00
_cell.angle_gamma   90.00
#
_symmetry.space_group_name_H-M   'P 1'
#
loop_
_entity.id
_entity.type
_entity.pdbx_description
1 polymer ?
#
loop_
_entity_poly.entity_id
_entity_poly.type
_entity_poly.pdbx_seq_one_letter_code
_entity_poly.pdbx_strand_id
1 'polypeptide(L)'
;MCPYCGYDGCEADYVDVGVGMVQCGPYYCTECHASEASYLDTRELSNQEKETGWYEPESPVSENANTVGGMLVDHKTAKAMYVNGLLDSKELNL
;
A
#
# COMPACT_ATOMS: atom_id res chain seq x y z
N MET A 1 15.06 -1.51 2.58
CA MET A 1 15.36 -0.14 3.04
C MET A 1 14.49 0.83 2.27
N CYS A 2 13.69 1.64 2.97
CA CYS A 2 12.81 2.64 2.39
C CYS A 2 13.63 3.63 1.54
N PRO A 3 13.23 3.90 0.28
CA PRO A 3 13.98 4.79 -0.60
C PRO A 3 13.91 6.27 -0.18
N TYR A 4 12.97 6.63 0.71
CA TYR A 4 12.77 8.01 1.14
C TYR A 4 13.47 8.35 2.45
N CYS A 5 13.37 7.50 3.48
CA CYS A 5 13.92 7.79 4.81
C CYS A 5 15.08 6.88 5.23
N GLY A 6 15.42 5.86 4.43
CA GLY A 6 16.51 4.94 4.76
C GLY A 6 16.18 3.93 5.88
N TYR A 7 14.93 3.87 6.36
CA TYR A 7 14.51 2.88 7.36
C TYR A 7 14.52 1.46 6.78
N ASP A 8 14.97 0.46 7.54
CA ASP A 8 15.09 -0.93 7.07
C ASP A 8 13.84 -1.79 7.31
N GLY A 9 12.98 -1.41 8.26
CA GLY A 9 11.76 -2.13 8.63
C GLY A 9 10.55 -1.86 7.72
N CYS A 10 10.72 -1.96 6.40
CA CYS A 10 9.56 -1.99 5.50
C CYS A 10 8.90 -3.37 5.51
N GLU A 11 7.57 -3.41 5.55
CA GLU A 11 6.78 -4.65 5.65
C GLU A 11 5.79 -4.77 4.50
N ALA A 12 5.33 -5.99 4.22
CA ALA A 12 4.25 -6.28 3.28
C ALA A 12 3.40 -7.44 3.81
N ASP A 13 2.15 -7.51 3.36
CA ASP A 13 1.30 -8.67 3.62
C ASP A 13 1.67 -9.84 2.70
N TYR A 14 1.68 -11.05 3.24
CA TYR A 14 1.92 -12.28 2.50
C TYR A 14 0.82 -13.30 2.75
N VAL A 15 0.47 -14.03 1.70
CA VAL A 15 -0.48 -15.15 1.74
C VAL A 15 0.19 -16.41 1.22
N ASP A 16 -0.07 -17.55 1.88
CA ASP A 16 0.35 -18.85 1.37
C ASP A 16 -0.59 -19.26 0.22
N VAL A 17 -0.03 -19.51 -0.97
CA VAL A 17 -0.77 -19.95 -2.15
C VAL A 17 -0.64 -21.46 -2.41
N GLY A 18 -0.14 -22.23 -1.44
CA GLY A 18 0.02 -23.70 -1.50
C GLY A 18 1.33 -24.15 -2.14
N VAL A 19 2.14 -23.22 -2.65
CA VAL A 19 3.52 -23.45 -3.13
C VAL A 19 4.54 -22.54 -2.43
N GLY A 20 4.09 -21.69 -1.52
CA GLY A 20 4.92 -20.71 -0.82
C GLY A 20 4.17 -19.42 -0.50
N MET A 21 4.81 -18.56 0.29
CA MET A 21 4.31 -17.23 0.61
C MET A 21 4.49 -16.30 -0.58
N VAL A 22 3.41 -15.63 -0.98
CA VAL A 22 3.40 -14.61 -2.04
C VAL A 22 2.90 -13.31 -1.46
N GLN A 23 3.53 -12.21 -1.89
CA GLN A 23 3.14 -10.87 -1.49
C GLN A 23 1.71 -10.56 -1.98
N CYS A 24 0.86 -10.07 -1.09
CA CYS A 24 -0.55 -9.73 -1.38
C CYS A 24 -0.95 -8.31 -0.97
N GLY A 25 0.01 -7.50 -0.53
CA GLY A 25 -0.12 -6.06 -0.32
C GLY A 25 1.17 -5.35 -0.70
N PRO A 26 1.16 -4.03 -0.94
CA PRO A 26 2.38 -3.29 -1.24
C PRO A 26 3.34 -3.33 -0.05
N TYR A 27 4.64 -3.29 -0.31
CA TYR A 27 5.57 -2.94 0.77
C TYR A 27 5.27 -1.53 1.29
N TYR A 28 5.41 -1.30 2.59
CA TYR A 28 5.22 0.01 3.19
C TYR A 28 6.23 0.27 4.30
N CYS A 29 6.61 1.53 4.45
CA CYS A 29 7.50 2.00 5.50
C CYS A 29 6.67 2.41 6.71
N THR A 30 6.94 1.81 7.87
CA THR A 30 6.25 2.13 9.12
C THR A 30 6.69 3.46 9.73
N GLU A 31 7.80 4.06 9.26
CA GLU A 31 8.31 5.35 9.75
C GLU A 31 7.81 6.55 8.95
N CYS A 32 7.85 6.48 7.61
CA CYS A 32 7.49 7.62 6.75
C CYS A 32 6.25 7.38 5.87
N HIS A 33 5.62 6.21 5.96
CA HIS A 33 4.41 5.87 5.21
C HIS A 33 4.55 5.86 3.67
N ALA A 34 5.77 5.93 3.14
CA ALA A 34 6.01 5.59 1.74
C ALA A 34 5.63 4.12 1.49
N SER A 35 5.09 3.81 0.33
CA SER A 35 4.73 2.43 -0.02
C SER A 35 5.05 2.11 -1.48
N GLU A 36 5.27 0.84 -1.77
CA GLU A 36 5.50 0.33 -3.13
C GLU A 36 4.33 0.72 -4.06
N ALA A 37 4.70 1.15 -5.26
CA ALA A 37 3.75 1.56 -6.27
C ALA A 37 3.05 0.34 -6.89
N SER A 38 1.74 0.45 -7.08
CA SER A 38 0.96 -0.58 -7.76
C SER A 38 1.17 -0.50 -9.28
N TYR A 39 1.34 -1.64 -9.92
CA TYR A 39 1.32 -1.73 -11.39
C TYR A 39 -0.05 -1.40 -12.00
N LEU A 40 -1.11 -1.38 -11.17
CA LEU A 40 -2.48 -1.00 -11.56
C LEU A 40 -2.72 0.50 -11.42
N ASP A 41 -1.76 1.26 -10.89
CA ASP A 41 -1.94 2.71 -10.79
C ASP A 41 -1.88 3.37 -12.17
N THR A 42 -2.87 4.20 -12.44
CA THR A 42 -3.03 4.89 -13.73
C THR A 42 -2.72 6.38 -13.62
N ARG A 43 -2.41 6.88 -12.42
CA ARG A 43 -2.04 8.29 -12.21
C ARG A 43 -0.66 8.59 -12.78
N GLU A 44 -0.43 9.86 -13.13
CA GLU A 44 0.91 10.33 -13.46
C GLU A 44 1.77 10.36 -12.19
N LEU A 45 2.83 9.54 -12.17
CA LEU A 45 3.76 9.46 -11.06
C LEU A 45 4.81 10.57 -11.13
N SER A 46 5.25 11.04 -9.96
CA SER A 46 6.39 11.95 -9.85
C SER A 46 7.67 11.30 -10.41
N ASN A 47 8.68 12.09 -10.74
CA ASN A 47 9.97 11.53 -11.19
C ASN A 47 10.60 10.64 -10.11
N GLN A 48 10.42 11.01 -8.83
CA GLN A 48 10.96 10.25 -7.70
C GLN A 48 10.17 8.95 -7.49
N GLU A 49 8.85 8.97 -7.64
CA GLU A 49 8.03 7.76 -7.59
C GLU A 49 8.37 6.79 -8.72
N LYS A 50 8.64 7.30 -9.94
CA LYS A 50 9.09 6.50 -11.08
C LYS A 50 10.47 5.88 -10.87
N GLU A 51 11.41 6.65 -10.32
CA GLU A 51 12.78 6.20 -10.09
C GLU A 51 12.84 5.13 -9.00
N THR A 52 12.05 5.30 -7.94
CA THR A 52 12.08 4.41 -6.77
C THR A 52 11.14 3.23 -6.90
N GLY A 53 10.07 3.34 -7.68
CA GLY A 53 8.96 2.39 -7.69
C GLY A 53 8.10 2.47 -6.43
N TRP A 54 8.16 3.57 -5.68
CA TRP A 54 7.45 3.78 -4.42
C TRP A 54 6.71 5.11 -4.44
N TYR A 55 5.48 5.12 -3.95
CA TYR A 55 4.75 6.33 -3.63
C TYR A 55 5.48 7.13 -2.54
N GLU A 56 5.47 8.45 -2.70
CA GLU A 56 6.03 9.38 -1.72
C GLU A 56 5.28 9.27 -0.37
N PRO A 57 5.95 9.57 0.76
CA PRO A 57 5.30 9.75 2.05
C PRO A 57 4.01 10.57 1.95
N GLU A 58 2.91 10.05 2.52
CA GLU A 58 1.60 10.72 2.57
C GLU A 58 0.96 11.02 1.20
N SER A 59 1.58 10.59 0.09
CA SER A 59 0.96 10.69 -1.22
C SER A 59 -0.18 9.69 -1.37
N PRO A 60 -1.19 10.00 -2.20
CA PRO A 60 -2.25 9.04 -2.49
C PRO A 60 -1.67 7.73 -3.03
N VAL A 61 -2.06 6.62 -2.41
CA VAL A 61 -1.76 5.28 -2.92
C VAL A 61 -2.76 4.88 -4.01
N SER A 62 -2.49 3.78 -4.71
CA SER A 62 -3.41 3.20 -5.70
C SER A 62 -4.84 3.12 -5.17
N GLU A 63 -5.81 3.41 -6.04
CA GLU A 63 -7.23 3.27 -5.72
C GLU A 63 -7.62 1.85 -5.27
N ASN A 64 -6.84 0.84 -5.67
CA ASN A 64 -7.05 -0.56 -5.33
C ASN A 64 -6.52 -0.96 -3.93
N ALA A 65 -5.81 -0.07 -3.24
CA ALA A 65 -5.22 -0.36 -1.94
C ALA A 65 -6.25 -0.18 -0.80
N ASN A 66 -6.14 -1.04 0.22
CA ASN A 66 -6.89 -0.89 1.46
C ASN A 66 -6.42 0.37 2.18
N THR A 67 -7.34 1.29 2.42
CA THR A 67 -7.04 2.63 2.94
C THR A 67 -8.06 3.03 3.99
N VAL A 68 -7.62 3.85 4.95
CA VAL A 68 -8.46 4.48 5.97
C VAL A 68 -8.07 5.96 6.01
N GLY A 69 -8.99 6.83 5.59
CA GLY A 69 -8.67 8.25 5.45
C GLY A 69 -7.56 8.51 4.43
N GLY A 70 -7.49 7.71 3.36
CA GLY A 70 -6.48 7.79 2.31
C GLY A 70 -5.13 7.15 2.64
N MET A 71 -4.92 6.71 3.88
CA MET A 71 -3.67 6.09 4.33
C MET A 71 -3.73 4.57 4.19
N LEU A 72 -2.68 3.98 3.60
CA LEU A 72 -2.55 2.53 3.46
C LEU A 72 -2.58 1.84 4.83
N VAL A 73 -3.29 0.70 4.91
CA VAL A 73 -3.37 -0.13 6.11
C VAL A 73 -3.13 -1.61 5.78
N ASP A 74 -2.53 -2.34 6.73
CA ASP A 74 -2.36 -3.79 6.64
C ASP A 74 -3.71 -4.54 6.63
N HIS A 75 -3.71 -5.81 6.24
CA HIS A 75 -4.94 -6.62 6.14
C HIS A 75 -5.71 -6.80 7.46
N LYS A 76 -5.05 -6.81 8.63
CA LYS A 76 -5.71 -6.95 9.94
C LYS A 76 -6.45 -5.67 10.28
N THR A 77 -5.79 -4.54 10.10
CA THR A 77 -6.35 -3.20 10.26
C THR A 77 -7.48 -2.98 9.26
N ALA A 78 -7.27 -3.33 7.97
CA ALA A 78 -8.30 -3.25 6.94
C ALA A 78 -9.55 -4.06 7.30
N LYS A 79 -9.38 -5.31 7.75
CA LYS A 79 -10.48 -6.17 8.21
C LYS A 79 -11.22 -5.56 9.40
N ALA A 80 -10.49 -5.03 10.38
CA ALA A 80 -11.09 -4.38 11.53
C ALA A 80 -11.92 -3.15 11.11
N MET A 81 -11.38 -2.30 10.24
CA MET A 81 -12.06 -1.09 9.77
C MET A 81 -13.26 -1.42 8.88
N TYR A 82 -13.15 -2.45 8.04
CA TYR A 82 -14.28 -2.96 7.26
C TYR A 82 -15.45 -3.37 8.16
N VAL A 83 -15.18 -4.17 9.20
CA VAL A 83 -16.20 -4.63 10.16
C VAL A 83 -16.86 -3.46 10.90
N ASN A 84 -16.11 -2.37 11.13
CA ASN A 84 -16.61 -1.16 11.78
C ASN A 84 -17.23 -0.14 10.80
N GLY A 85 -17.23 -0.41 9.49
CA GLY A 85 -17.74 0.52 8.47
C GLY A 85 -16.87 1.76 8.26
N LEU A 86 -15.57 1.67 8.57
CA LEU A 86 -14.59 2.76 8.50
C LEU A 86 -13.53 2.57 7.40
N LEU A 87 -13.55 1.44 6.68
CA LEU A 87 -12.67 1.25 5.54
C LEU A 87 -13.12 2.14 4.37
N ASP A 88 -12.18 2.81 3.70
CA ASP A 88 -12.50 3.69 2.56
C ASP A 88 -13.18 2.88 1.45
N SER A 89 -14.36 3.31 1.03
CA SER A 89 -15.14 2.65 -0.03
C SER A 89 -14.46 2.83 -1.39
N LYS A 90 -14.43 1.77 -2.18
CA LYS A 90 -13.96 1.80 -3.58
C LYS A 90 -15.16 1.62 -4.50
N GLU A 91 -15.24 2.42 -5.55
CA GLU A 91 -16.27 2.22 -6.57
C GLU A 91 -15.97 0.92 -7.32
N LEU A 92 -16.92 -0.01 -7.28
CA LEU A 92 -16.86 -1.22 -8.09
C LEU A 92 -17.30 -0.86 -9.51
N ASN A 93 -16.32 -0.63 -10.39
CA ASN A 93 -16.56 -0.59 -11.83
C ASN A 93 -16.78 -2.03 -12.32
N LEU A 94 -18.01 -2.55 -12.16
CA LEU A 94 -18.47 -3.85 -12.66
C LEU A 94 -18.99 -3.75 -14.10
#